data_AF-A0A3C1KJB6-F1
#
_entry.id   AF-A0A3C1KJB6-F1
#
_cell.length_a   1.000
_cell.length_b   1.000
_cell.length_c   1.000
_cell.angle_alpha   90.00
_cell.angle_beta   90.00
_cell.angle_gamma   90.00
#
_symmetry.space_group_name_H-M   'P 1'
#
loop_
_entity.id
_entity.type
_entity.pdbx_description
1 polymer ?
#
loop_
_entity_poly.entity_id
_entity_poly.type
_entity_poly.pdbx_seq_one_letter_code
_entity_poly.pdbx_strand_id
1 'polypeptide(L)' 'DDSRSSATGGTGLGLAIVKHIAAGHRAELRITSILGKGSTFTLAFRR' A
#
# COMPACT_ATOMS: atom_id res chain seq x y z
N ASP A 1 14.61 -14.76 4.83
CA ASP A 1 14.37 -13.51 4.10
C ASP A 1 13.57 -13.84 2.85
N ASP A 2 12.34 -14.32 3.08
CA ASP A 2 11.42 -14.77 2.02
C ASP A 2 10.46 -13.65 1.59
N SER A 3 10.47 -12.52 2.30
CA SER A 3 9.59 -11.39 1.99
C SER A 3 10.06 -10.59 0.79
N ARG A 4 11.25 -10.88 0.24
CA ARG A 4 11.91 -10.07 -0.80
C ARG A 4 11.87 -10.66 -2.20
N SER A 5 11.30 -11.84 -2.40
CA SER A 5 11.32 -12.53 -3.70
C SER A 5 9.92 -12.97 -4.11
N SER A 6 9.31 -12.23 -5.04
CA SER A 6 8.21 -12.81 -5.84
C SER A 6 8.36 -12.39 -7.30
N ALA A 7 8.92 -13.30 -8.08
CA ALA A 7 8.96 -13.28 -9.55
C ALA A 7 7.58 -13.62 -10.17
N THR A 8 6.57 -13.82 -9.34
CA THR A 8 5.17 -14.05 -9.67
C THR A 8 4.38 -13.32 -8.59
N GLY A 9 3.58 -12.32 -8.98
CA GLY A 9 2.99 -11.33 -8.07
C GLY A 9 2.59 -11.88 -6.70
N GLY A 10 3.13 -11.26 -5.64
CA GLY A 10 2.93 -11.70 -4.26
C GLY A 10 1.46 -11.87 -3.87
N THR A 11 1.22 -12.46 -2.69
CA THR A 11 -0.10 -12.86 -2.16
C THR A 11 -1.15 -11.76 -2.02
N GLY A 12 -0.86 -10.52 -2.42
CA GLY A 12 -1.76 -9.36 -2.29
C GLY A 12 -1.93 -8.85 -0.86
N LEU A 13 -1.24 -9.45 0.12
CA LEU A 13 -1.41 -9.15 1.53
C LEU A 13 -0.88 -7.76 1.94
N GLY A 14 0.14 -7.24 1.25
CA GLY A 14 0.80 -6.00 1.63
C GLY A 14 -0.16 -4.81 1.75
N LEU A 15 -0.94 -4.53 0.70
CA LEU A 15 -1.88 -3.41 0.71
C LEU A 15 -3.09 -3.67 1.62
N ALA A 16 -3.49 -4.93 1.77
CA ALA A 16 -4.56 -5.33 2.68
C ALA A 16 -4.19 -5.03 4.15
N ILE A 17 -2.96 -5.37 4.55
CA ILE A 17 -2.41 -5.06 5.88
C ILE A 17 -2.36 -3.54 6.10
N VAL A 18 -1.83 -2.79 5.12
CA VAL A 18 -1.74 -1.32 5.21
C VAL A 18 -3.13 -0.69 5.36
N LYS A 19 -4.12 -1.13 4.58
CA LYS A 19 -5.50 -0.62 4.66
C LYS A 19 -6.13 -0.89 6.03
N HIS A 20 -5.89 -2.08 6.59
CA HIS A 20 -6.38 -2.44 7.91
C HIS A 20 -5.79 -1.54 9.01
N ILE A 21 -4.47 -1.37 9.02
CA ILE A 21 -3.76 -0.50 9.98
C ILE A 21 -4.24 0.96 9.84
N ALA A 22 -4.30 1.47 8.61
CA ALA A 22 -4.74 2.84 8.33
C ALA A 22 -6.15 3.13 8.87
N ALA A 23 -7.09 2.18 8.71
CA ALA A 23 -8.43 2.31 9.25
C ALA A 23 -8.43 2.44 10.78
N GLY A 24 -7.59 1.66 11.48
CA GLY A 24 -7.39 1.79 12.93
C GLY A 24 -6.89 3.16 13.37
N HIS A 25 -6.05 3.81 12.55
CA HIS A 25 -5.54 5.16 12.79
C HIS A 25 -6.43 6.28 12.23
N ARG A 26 -7.63 5.96 11.71
CA ARG A 26 -8.50 6.92 11.00
C ARG A 26 -7.79 7.68 9.88
N ALA A 27 -6.79 7.04 9.27
CA ALA A 27 -6.02 7.58 8.18
C ALA A 27 -6.68 7.24 6.84
N GLU A 28 -6.59 8.16 5.89
CA GLU A 28 -7.07 7.96 4.52
C GLU A 28 -5.91 7.48 3.63
N LEU A 29 -6.09 6.35 2.95
CA LEU A 29 -5.15 5.84 1.96
C LEU A 29 -5.57 6.31 0.55
N ARG A 30 -4.70 7.08 -0.10
CA ARG A 30 -4.85 7.54 -1.50
C ARG A 30 -3.77 6.93 -2.36
N ILE A 31 -4.13 6.51 -3.57
CA ILE A 31 -3.20 5.90 -4.52
C ILE A 31 -3.38 6.59 -5.87
N THR A 32 -2.29 7.10 -6.42
CA THR A 32 -2.24 7.65 -7.77
C THR A 32 -1.18 6.90 -8.57
N SER A 33 -1.46 6.58 -9.83
CA SER A 33 -0.52 5.86 -10.69
C SER A 33 -0.56 6.44 -12.09
N ILE A 34 0.63 6.57 -12.69
CA ILE A 34 0.80 6.97 -14.07
C ILE A 34 1.67 5.92 -14.75
N LEU A 35 1.10 5.28 -15.77
CA LEU A 35 1.80 4.24 -16.55
C LEU A 35 3.15 4.78 -17.06
N GLY A 36 4.21 4.00 -16.86
CA GLY A 36 5.56 4.36 -17.27
C GLY A 36 6.24 5.45 -16.44
N LYS A 37 5.56 6.07 -15.46
CA LYS A 37 6.17 7.04 -14.52
C LYS A 37 6.23 6.52 -13.08
N GLY A 38 5.31 5.64 -12.72
CA GLY A 38 5.26 5.01 -11.41
C GLY A 38 3.97 5.31 -10.65
N SER A 39 3.98 4.98 -9.36
CA SER A 39 2.83 5.09 -8.47
C SER A 39 3.20 5.82 -7.19
N THR A 40 2.27 6.61 -6.66
CA THR A 40 2.38 7.29 -5.37
C THR A 40 1.27 6.78 -4.45
N PHE A 41 1.67 6.36 -3.25
CA PHE A 41 0.78 5.90 -2.19
C PHE A 41 0.88 6.89 -1.04
N THR A 42 -0.23 7.50 -0.65
CA THR A 42 -0.27 8.55 0.38
C THR A 42 -1.17 8.11 1.52
N LEU A 43 -0.68 8.27 2.74
CA LEU A 43 -1.45 8.05 3.96
C LEU A 43 -1.68 9.40 4.66
N ALA A 44 -2.93 9.81 4.78
CA ALA A 44 -3.31 11.09 5.38
C ALA A 44 -3.95 10.87 6.75
N PHE A 45 -3.27 11.29 7.81
CA PHE A 45 -3.77 11.20 9.18
C PHE A 45 -4.50 12.49 9.56
N ARG A 46 -5.64 12.38 10.24
CA ARG A 46 -6.33 13.53 10.85
C ARG A 46 -5.57 13.95 12.12
N ARG A 47 -5.50 15.26 12.39
CA ARG A 47 -4.96 15.80 13.65
C ARG A 47 -5.91 15.53 14.81
#